data_AF-X8DDR5-F1
#
_entry.id   AF-X8DDR5-F1
#
_cell.length_a   1.000
_cell.length_b   1.000
_cell.length_c   1.000
_cell.angle_alpha   90.00
_cell.angle_beta   90.00
_cell.angle_gamma   90.00
#
_symmetry.space_group_name_H-M   'P 1'
#
loop_
_entity.id
_entity.type
_entity.pdbx_description
1 polymer ?
#
loop_
_entity_poly.entity_id
_entity_poly.type
_entity_poly.pdbx_seq_one_letter_code
_entity_poly.pdbx_strand_id
1 'polypeptide(L)' 'MGVVPPAPGFNGMLRPVTAEHGALLIVDEVMTGFGSAEVVVRNRSVPADLFTFGKVMSGGC' A
#
# COMPACT_ATOMS: atom_id res chain seq x y z
N MET A 1 -5.73 12.58 12.14
CA MET A 1 -4.58 12.83 11.25
C MET A 1 -4.98 12.48 9.83
N GLY A 2 -4.73 13.40 8.89
CA GLY A 2 -5.33 13.44 7.55
C GLY A 2 -5.03 12.21 6.69
N VAL A 3 -6.05 11.40 6.47
CA VAL A 3 -6.04 10.33 5.47
C VAL A 3 -6.44 10.95 4.14
N VAL A 4 -5.56 10.86 3.15
CA VAL A 4 -5.90 11.22 1.76
C VAL A 4 -6.12 9.92 1.01
N PRO A 5 -7.38 9.57 0.67
CA PRO A 5 -7.64 8.37 -0.09
C PRO A 5 -7.10 8.53 -1.52
N PRO A 6 -6.60 7.46 -2.14
CA PRO A 6 -6.22 7.49 -3.54
C PRO A 6 -7.45 7.76 -4.41
N ALA A 7 -7.25 8.50 -5.50
CA ALA A 7 -8.29 8.65 -6.52
C ALA A 7 -8.61 7.28 -7.15
N PRO A 8 -9.84 7.08 -7.68
CA PRO A 8 -10.20 5.86 -8.39
C PRO A 8 -9.17 5.50 -9.47
N GLY A 9 -8.72 4.24 -9.49
CA GLY A 9 -7.74 3.74 -10.46
C GLY A 9 -6.28 4.09 -10.20
N PHE A 10 -5.97 5.02 -9.28
CA PHE A 10 -4.59 5.45 -9.00
C PHE A 10 -3.65 4.28 -8.68
N ASN A 11 -4.02 3.44 -7.69
CA ASN A 11 -3.22 2.29 -7.28
C ASN A 11 -3.05 1.23 -8.41
N GLY A 12 -4.04 1.09 -9.27
CA GLY A 12 -3.98 0.17 -10.42
C GLY A 12 -2.96 0.61 -11.47
N MET A 13 -2.74 1.92 -11.61
CA MET A 13 -1.77 2.49 -12.55
C MET A 13 -0.31 2.40 -12.07
N LEU A 14 -0.08 2.22 -10.77
CA LEU A 14 1.28 2.20 -10.22
C LEU A 14 2.10 1.01 -10.75
N ARG A 15 1.49 -0.16 -10.92
CA ARG A 15 2.20 -1.34 -11.44
C ARG A 15 2.66 -1.21 -12.89
N PRO A 16 1.80 -0.89 -13.87
CA PRO A 16 2.24 -0.79 -15.26
C PRO A 16 3.31 0.28 -15.44
N VAL A 17 3.18 1.44 -14.78
CA VAL A 17 4.17 2.52 -14.86
C VAL A 17 5.53 2.09 -14.30
N THR A 18 5.55 1.46 -13.13
CA THR A 18 6.82 0.99 -12.54
C THR A 18 7.45 -0.13 -13.38
N ALA A 19 6.65 -1.02 -13.96
CA ALA A 19 7.13 -2.07 -14.85
C ALA A 19 7.72 -1.51 -16.16
N GLU A 20 7.08 -0.50 -16.76
CA GLU A 20 7.55 0.17 -17.97
C GLU A 20 8.95 0.80 -17.77
N HIS A 21 9.20 1.36 -16.60
CA HIS A 21 10.46 2.05 -16.29
C HIS A 21 11.49 1.18 -15.55
N GLY A 22 11.19 -0.10 -15.31
CA GLY A 22 12.06 -0.99 -14.52
C GLY A 22 12.26 -0.51 -13.07
N ALA A 23 11.30 0.24 -12.53
CA ALA A 23 11.32 0.76 -11.17
C ALA A 23 10.67 -0.23 -10.19
N LEU A 24 11.16 -0.24 -8.95
CA LEU A 24 10.56 -1.03 -7.87
C LEU A 24 9.28 -0.37 -7.36
N LEU A 25 8.24 -1.18 -7.18
CA LEU A 25 7.01 -0.80 -6.50
C LEU A 25 7.05 -1.29 -5.05
N ILE A 26 7.22 -0.35 -4.12
CA ILE A 26 7.19 -0.61 -2.68
C ILE A 26 5.87 -0.09 -2.11
N VAL A 27 5.16 -0.94 -1.38
CA VAL A 27 3.90 -0.59 -0.71
C VAL A 27 4.14 -0.57 0.80
N ASP A 28 3.94 0.61 1.40
CA ASP A 28 4.10 0.81 2.85
C ASP A 28 2.76 0.67 3.58
N GLU A 29 2.64 -0.43 4.32
CA GLU A 29 1.46 -0.80 5.11
C GLU A 29 1.71 -0.62 6.62
N VAL A 30 2.67 0.21 7.02
CA VAL A 30 2.98 0.49 8.43
C VAL A 30 1.81 1.20 9.12
N MET A 31 1.04 2.03 8.41
CA MET A 31 -0.14 2.74 8.94
C MET A 31 -1.47 2.03 8.65
N THR A 32 -1.55 1.35 7.51
CA THR A 32 -2.78 0.83 6.91
C THR A 32 -2.93 -0.69 7.05
N GLY A 33 -1.84 -1.39 7.39
CA GLY A 33 -1.83 -2.83 7.63
C GLY A 33 -2.64 -3.21 8.88
N PHE A 34 -3.27 -4.38 8.84
CA PHE A 34 -3.97 -5.01 9.97
C PHE A 34 -5.29 -4.34 10.42
N GLY A 35 -6.04 -3.75 9.49
CA GLY A 35 -7.47 -3.45 9.70
C GLY A 35 -7.80 -2.02 10.13
N SER A 36 -6.81 -1.13 10.24
CA SER A 36 -7.01 0.31 10.51
C SER A 36 -7.47 1.10 9.27
N ALA A 37 -7.19 0.61 8.06
CA ALA A 37 -7.62 1.22 6.82
C ALA A 37 -8.21 0.17 5.86
N GLU A 38 -9.54 0.06 5.84
CA GLU A 38 -10.29 -0.73 4.85
C GLU A 38 -9.96 -0.37 3.39
N VAL A 39 -9.27 0.75 3.14
CA VAL A 39 -9.07 1.36 1.83
C VAL A 39 -7.91 0.72 1.03
N VAL A 40 -6.88 0.16 1.67
CA VAL A 40 -5.68 -0.35 0.95
C VAL A 40 -5.63 -1.88 0.92
N VAL A 41 -6.01 -2.55 2.02
CA VAL A 41 -5.93 -4.02 2.12
C VAL A 41 -6.94 -4.75 1.22
N ARG A 42 -8.06 -4.11 0.85
CA ARG A 42 -8.99 -4.64 -0.18
C ARG A 42 -8.44 -4.52 -1.61
N ASN A 43 -7.37 -3.74 -1.81
CA ASN A 43 -6.68 -3.58 -3.09
C ASN A 43 -5.33 -4.30 -3.11
N ARG A 44 -5.21 -5.41 -2.35
CA ARG A 44 -4.15 -6.44 -2.49
C ARG A 44 -3.95 -6.97 -3.92
N SER A 45 -4.75 -6.51 -4.89
CA SER A 45 -4.59 -6.74 -6.32
C SER A 45 -3.48 -5.92 -6.98
N VAL A 46 -2.75 -5.04 -6.25
CA VAL A 46 -1.54 -4.41 -6.79
C VAL A 46 -0.32 -5.31 -6.52
N PRO A 47 0.28 -5.93 -7.55
CA PRO A 47 1.43 -6.82 -7.37
C PRO A 47 2.71 -6.00 -7.16
N ALA A 48 2.90 -5.50 -5.94
CA ALA A 48 4.11 -4.79 -5.52
C ALA A 48 5.30 -5.75 -5.39
N ASP A 49 6.50 -5.20 -5.49
CA ASP A 49 7.77 -5.94 -5.38
C ASP A 49 8.18 -6.12 -3.92
N LEU A 50 7.85 -5.14 -3.06
CA LEU A 50 8.12 -5.18 -1.62
C LEU A 50 6.95 -4.60 -0.83
N PHE A 51 6.66 -5.22 0.31
CA PHE A 51 5.72 -4.69 1.28
C PHE A 51 6.47 -4.40 2.59
N THR A 52 6.21 -3.23 3.19
CA THR A 52 6.70 -2.91 4.54
C THR A 52 5.54 -2.91 5.52
N PHE A 53 5.76 -3.47 6.71
CA PHE A 53 4.76 -3.56 7.76
C PHE A 53 5.38 -3.12 9.09
N GLY A 54 4.57 -2.65 10.03
CA GLY A 54 5.03 -2.20 11.34
C GLY A 54 3.89 -1.76 12.26
N LYS A 55 4.18 -0.80 13.15
CA LYS A 55 3.25 -0.27 14.18
C LYS A 55 2.56 -1.36 14.96
N VAL A 56 1.27 -1.56 14.70
CA VAL A 56 0.39 -2.47 15.43
C VAL A 56 0.88 -3.93 15.36
N MET A 57 1.77 -4.26 14.41
CA MET A 57 2.47 -5.55 14.41
C MET A 57 3.22 -5.86 15.71
N SER A 58 3.68 -4.85 16.47
CA SER A 58 4.38 -5.08 17.74
C SER A 58 3.46 -5.27 18.94
N GLY A 59 2.13 -5.17 18.77
CA GLY A 59 1.17 -5.29 19.88
C GLY A 59 1.02 -4.03 20.74
N GLY A 60 1.66 -2.91 20.39
CA GLY A 60 1.40 -1.61 21.00
C GLY A 60 2.04 -1.37 22.38
N CYS A 61 3.30 -1.74 22.56
CA CYS A 61 4.11 -1.22 23.66
C CYS A 61 4.39 0.29 23.51
#